data_AF-K9IJ17-F1
#
_entry.id   AF-K9IJ17-F1
#
_cell.length_a   1.000
_cell.length_b   1.000
_cell.length_c   1.000
_cell.angle_alpha   90.00
_cell.angle_beta   90.00
_cell.angle_gamma   90.00
#
_symmetry.space_group_name_H-M   'P 1'
#
loop_
_entity.id
_entity.type
_entity.pdbx_description
1 polymer ?
#
loop_
_entity_poly.entity_id
_entity_poly.type
_entity_poly.pdbx_seq_one_letter_code
_entity_poly.pdbx_strand_id
1 'polypeptide(L)'
;MTASCGCRTTSARRPESPFSSWSFVGILLVVLVFLLPTSTDACDAPPRFQSMRLKDPPKETYHPGDSVDYQCRPGYMRIVPPLRLSSVCQPDNTWQPLQEACTRKLCPPLGDPVNGQVNGSFQFGSVAHYSCNEGYQLIGQATLHCDLSENGVAWDVDPPHCERILCQPPGQIPNGITNSQKETYEYSEVVIYTCKPSSGPDKYSLVGEDKLICSGQNVWSSDPPECKVVKCKYPVPPDGELLSGYGTQFHYRDVVQLGCKTGFYLEGNKTVVCGANSAWEPELPRCIRVPAPPSTKPPVSTVSVPTTTAVTPQDTLGGGVIAVIVLFVVAAIAVIVGICLYCYKKNKGKTDGV
;
A
#
# COMPACT_ATOMS: atom_id res chain seq x y z
N MET A 1 13.05 -52.14 0.43
CA MET A 1 14.16 -52.85 -0.24
C MET A 1 14.70 -51.88 -1.29
N THR A 2 15.75 -51.11 -0.96
CA THR A 2 17.15 -51.37 -1.35
C THR A 2 17.31 -51.46 -2.88
N ALA A 3 18.24 -50.80 -3.56
CA ALA A 3 19.33 -49.89 -3.20
C ALA A 3 20.01 -49.44 -4.53
N SER A 4 20.73 -48.30 -4.47
CA SER A 4 22.06 -48.04 -5.08
C SER A 4 22.25 -48.07 -6.62
N CYS A 5 22.69 -46.96 -7.23
CA CYS A 5 24.12 -46.57 -7.46
C CYS A 5 24.90 -47.57 -8.35
N GLY A 6 25.64 -47.23 -9.40
CA GLY A 6 26.07 -45.97 -9.99
C GLY A 6 27.19 -46.19 -11.03
N CYS A 7 27.71 -45.07 -11.55
CA CYS A 7 28.99 -44.78 -12.23
C CYS A 7 29.51 -45.57 -13.46
N ARG A 8 29.59 -44.81 -14.56
CA ARG A 8 30.76 -44.52 -15.44
C ARG A 8 31.97 -45.45 -15.38
N THR A 9 32.47 -45.85 -16.56
CA THR A 9 33.82 -45.44 -17.00
C THR A 9 34.05 -45.62 -18.50
N THR A 10 34.81 -44.67 -19.05
CA THR A 10 35.32 -44.48 -20.40
C THR A 10 36.65 -45.23 -20.65
N SER A 11 36.89 -45.69 -21.88
CA SER A 11 38.19 -45.69 -22.62
C SER A 11 38.01 -46.51 -23.92
N ALA A 12 38.71 -46.35 -25.05
CA ALA A 12 39.88 -45.58 -25.46
C ALA A 12 39.90 -45.46 -27.00
N ARG A 13 40.68 -44.50 -27.52
CA ARG A 13 41.10 -44.31 -28.94
C ARG A 13 41.84 -45.57 -29.47
N ARG A 14 41.97 -45.89 -30.78
CA ARG A 14 42.60 -45.18 -31.94
C ARG A 14 42.75 -46.26 -33.11
N PRO A 15 43.32 -46.01 -34.31
CA PRO A 15 42.89 -45.23 -35.50
C PRO A 15 42.89 -46.00 -36.87
N GLU A 16 42.54 -45.26 -37.94
CA GLU A 16 42.92 -45.35 -39.39
C GLU A 16 42.44 -46.54 -40.23
N SER A 17 41.40 -46.40 -41.07
CA SER A 17 41.41 -45.95 -42.49
C SER A 17 40.85 -47.10 -43.37
N PRO A 18 40.68 -47.00 -44.70
CA PRO A 18 40.14 -45.92 -45.54
C PRO A 18 38.84 -46.37 -46.27
N PHE A 19 38.09 -45.42 -46.80
CA PHE A 19 37.19 -45.56 -47.98
C PHE A 19 36.26 -46.80 -48.10
N SER A 20 34.95 -46.57 -47.94
CA SER A 20 33.97 -47.15 -48.87
C SER A 20 32.80 -46.20 -49.06
N SER A 21 32.86 -45.51 -50.19
CA SER A 21 31.92 -44.53 -50.72
C SER A 21 30.65 -45.20 -51.24
N TRP A 22 29.83 -45.79 -50.34
CA TRP A 22 28.51 -46.29 -50.76
C TRP A 22 27.34 -46.00 -49.82
N SER A 23 27.55 -45.34 -48.68
CA SER A 23 26.47 -45.03 -47.73
C SER A 23 25.88 -43.62 -47.85
N PHE A 24 26.40 -42.76 -48.72
CA PHE A 24 25.93 -41.37 -48.87
C PHE A 24 24.78 -41.17 -49.87
N VAL A 25 24.51 -42.14 -50.76
CA VAL A 25 23.39 -42.02 -51.71
C VAL A 25 22.05 -42.37 -51.05
N GLY A 26 22.04 -43.33 -50.11
CA GLY A 26 20.82 -43.75 -49.40
C GLY A 26 20.32 -42.72 -48.37
N ILE A 27 21.23 -42.05 -47.65
CA ILE A 27 20.85 -41.05 -46.63
C ILE A 27 20.43 -39.74 -47.30
N LEU A 28 21.04 -39.35 -48.42
CA LEU A 28 20.63 -38.15 -49.17
C LEU A 28 19.26 -38.33 -49.85
N LEU A 29 18.95 -39.55 -50.35
CA LEU A 29 17.64 -39.85 -50.93
C LEU A 29 16.51 -39.87 -49.89
N VAL A 30 16.75 -40.37 -48.68
CA VAL A 30 15.75 -40.34 -47.60
C VAL A 30 15.51 -38.90 -47.12
N VAL A 31 16.55 -38.05 -47.04
CA VAL A 31 16.40 -36.62 -46.71
C VAL A 31 15.68 -35.84 -47.83
N LEU A 32 15.88 -36.21 -49.09
CA LEU A 32 15.17 -35.61 -50.24
C LEU A 32 13.67 -35.95 -50.27
N VAL A 33 13.26 -37.15 -49.82
CA VAL A 33 11.83 -37.52 -49.75
C VAL A 33 11.08 -36.79 -48.63
N PHE A 34 11.75 -36.38 -47.55
CA PHE A 34 11.16 -35.53 -46.50
C PHE A 34 11.18 -34.01 -46.83
N LEU A 35 11.85 -33.61 -47.92
CA LEU A 35 11.88 -32.22 -48.42
C LEU A 35 10.96 -32.00 -49.63
N LEU A 36 10.29 -33.05 -50.12
CA LEU A 36 9.22 -32.89 -51.10
C LEU A 36 7.97 -32.43 -50.34
N PRO A 37 7.36 -31.29 -50.70
CA PRO A 37 6.07 -30.91 -50.14
C PRO A 37 5.10 -32.06 -50.43
N THR A 38 4.53 -32.67 -49.38
CA THR A 38 3.42 -33.58 -49.56
C THR A 38 2.34 -32.81 -50.31
N SER A 39 2.10 -33.14 -51.58
CA SER A 39 1.02 -32.57 -52.35
C SER A 39 -0.28 -33.06 -51.71
N THR A 40 -0.77 -32.34 -50.73
CA THR A 40 -2.11 -32.56 -50.19
C THR A 40 -3.07 -32.07 -51.26
N ASP A 41 -3.84 -32.97 -51.88
CA ASP A 41 -4.88 -32.66 -52.89
C ASP A 41 -6.13 -31.99 -52.28
N ALA A 42 -5.95 -31.30 -51.16
CA ALA A 42 -6.98 -30.71 -50.33
C ALA A 42 -6.43 -29.53 -49.53
N CYS A 43 -7.30 -28.58 -49.23
CA CYS A 43 -7.00 -27.50 -48.29
C CYS A 43 -6.88 -28.03 -46.86
N ASP A 44 -6.05 -27.34 -46.07
CA ASP A 44 -5.96 -27.52 -44.63
C ASP A 44 -7.29 -27.18 -43.92
N ALA A 45 -7.32 -27.35 -42.59
CA ALA A 45 -8.45 -26.93 -41.77
C ALA A 45 -8.84 -25.46 -42.04
N PRO A 46 -10.14 -25.12 -42.08
CA PRO A 46 -10.59 -23.76 -42.35
C PRO A 46 -9.97 -22.71 -41.41
N PRO A 47 -9.72 -21.48 -41.90
CA PRO A 47 -9.17 -20.40 -41.10
C PRO A 47 -9.97 -20.14 -39.81
N ARG A 48 -9.27 -19.84 -38.72
CA ARG A 48 -9.87 -19.54 -37.40
C ARG A 48 -9.88 -18.04 -37.14
N PHE A 49 -10.97 -17.58 -36.54
CA PHE A 49 -11.21 -16.17 -36.23
C PHE A 49 -11.66 -16.00 -34.78
N GLN A 50 -11.33 -14.84 -34.21
CA GLN A 50 -11.75 -14.48 -32.87
C GLN A 50 -13.23 -14.10 -32.85
N SER A 51 -13.70 -13.34 -33.84
CA SER A 51 -15.08 -12.83 -33.86
C SER A 51 -16.07 -13.75 -34.60
N MET A 52 -15.56 -14.71 -35.37
CA MET A 52 -16.36 -15.57 -36.25
C MET A 52 -16.19 -17.06 -35.92
N ARG A 53 -17.22 -17.85 -36.22
CA ARG A 53 -17.23 -19.31 -36.13
C ARG A 53 -17.82 -19.91 -37.41
N LEU A 54 -17.41 -21.13 -37.76
CA LEU A 54 -18.04 -21.88 -38.84
C LEU A 54 -19.54 -22.04 -38.56
N LYS A 55 -20.36 -21.90 -39.60
CA LYS A 55 -21.80 -22.09 -39.52
C LYS A 55 -22.15 -23.57 -39.41
N ASP A 56 -21.48 -24.38 -40.22
CA ASP A 56 -21.64 -25.83 -40.26
C ASP A 56 -20.43 -26.55 -39.63
N PRO A 57 -20.59 -27.80 -39.15
CA PRO A 57 -19.47 -28.59 -38.65
C PRO A 57 -18.36 -28.76 -39.70
N PRO A 58 -17.07 -28.80 -39.29
CA PRO A 58 -15.97 -28.97 -40.22
C PRO A 58 -16.03 -30.35 -40.91
N LYS A 59 -15.72 -30.37 -42.21
CA LYS A 59 -15.55 -31.61 -42.99
C LYS A 59 -14.21 -32.27 -42.67
N GLU A 60 -14.11 -33.57 -42.92
CA GLU A 60 -12.83 -34.30 -42.81
C GLU A 60 -11.80 -33.87 -43.85
N THR A 61 -12.24 -33.45 -45.04
CA THR A 61 -11.37 -32.99 -46.14
C THR A 61 -12.08 -31.93 -46.99
N TYR A 62 -11.33 -30.97 -47.50
CA TYR A 62 -11.82 -29.87 -48.33
C TYR A 62 -11.10 -29.85 -49.67
N HIS A 63 -11.82 -30.10 -50.76
CA HIS A 63 -11.25 -30.11 -52.11
C HIS A 63 -11.36 -28.73 -52.77
N PRO A 64 -10.53 -28.43 -53.78
CA PRO A 64 -10.68 -27.21 -54.57
C PRO A 64 -12.12 -26.99 -55.05
N GLY A 65 -12.67 -25.81 -54.77
CA GLY A 65 -14.06 -25.45 -55.03
C GLY A 65 -15.00 -25.61 -53.82
N ASP A 66 -14.62 -26.36 -52.79
CA ASP A 66 -15.38 -26.40 -51.52
C ASP A 66 -15.37 -25.01 -50.87
N SER A 67 -16.53 -24.61 -50.35
CA SER A 67 -16.70 -23.35 -49.62
C SER A 67 -17.11 -23.59 -48.17
N VAL A 68 -16.63 -22.73 -47.29
CA VAL A 68 -17.08 -22.66 -45.90
C VAL A 68 -17.72 -21.31 -45.61
N ASP A 69 -18.84 -21.35 -44.89
CA ASP A 69 -19.55 -20.16 -44.43
C ASP A 69 -19.31 -19.94 -42.93
N TYR A 70 -19.05 -18.68 -42.58
CA TYR A 70 -18.88 -18.22 -41.23
C TYR A 70 -20.08 -17.41 -40.75
N GLN A 71 -20.30 -17.43 -39.45
CA GLN A 71 -21.23 -16.55 -38.74
C GLN A 71 -20.53 -15.92 -37.54
N CYS A 72 -21.00 -14.76 -37.11
CA CYS A 72 -20.46 -14.12 -35.91
C CYS A 72 -20.65 -15.00 -34.67
N ARG A 73 -19.69 -14.98 -33.75
CA ARG A 73 -19.83 -15.60 -32.43
C ARG A 73 -20.87 -14.84 -31.59
N PRO A 74 -21.48 -15.47 -30.57
CA PRO A 74 -22.27 -14.77 -29.57
C PRO A 74 -21.47 -13.58 -28.98
N GLY A 75 -22.13 -12.45 -28.79
CA GLY A 75 -21.47 -11.20 -28.36
C GLY A 75 -20.84 -10.38 -29.49
N TYR A 76 -20.89 -10.85 -30.75
CA TYR A 76 -20.40 -10.13 -31.93
C TYR A 76 -21.54 -9.86 -32.93
N MET A 77 -21.35 -8.83 -33.76
CA MET A 77 -22.26 -8.42 -34.84
C MET A 77 -21.47 -8.14 -36.11
N ARG A 78 -22.13 -8.16 -37.28
CA ARG A 78 -21.47 -7.90 -38.56
C ARG A 78 -20.97 -6.46 -38.63
N ILE A 79 -19.79 -6.26 -39.21
CA ILE A 79 -19.28 -4.92 -39.56
C ILE A 79 -20.16 -4.34 -40.68
N VAL A 80 -20.41 -3.03 -40.63
CA VAL A 80 -21.13 -2.28 -41.66
C VAL A 80 -20.18 -1.22 -42.24
N PRO A 81 -19.93 -1.20 -43.57
CA PRO A 81 -20.48 -2.07 -44.61
C PRO A 81 -20.09 -3.56 -44.48
N PRO A 82 -20.94 -4.50 -44.94
CA PRO A 82 -20.74 -5.93 -44.75
C PRO A 82 -19.52 -6.44 -45.52
N LEU A 83 -18.62 -7.12 -44.79
CA LEU A 83 -17.50 -7.85 -45.33
C LEU A 83 -17.89 -9.31 -45.68
N ARG A 84 -17.01 -10.00 -46.43
CA ARG A 84 -17.18 -11.41 -46.78
C ARG A 84 -17.18 -12.28 -45.53
N LEU A 85 -18.01 -13.32 -45.55
CA LEU A 85 -18.13 -14.32 -44.48
C LEU A 85 -17.92 -15.73 -45.01
N SER A 86 -17.41 -15.88 -46.24
CA SER A 86 -17.13 -17.16 -46.84
C SER A 86 -15.73 -17.19 -47.41
N SER A 87 -15.12 -18.36 -47.36
CA SER A 87 -13.84 -18.65 -48.01
C SER A 87 -13.98 -19.92 -48.84
N VAL A 88 -13.28 -19.97 -49.97
CA VAL A 88 -13.33 -21.06 -50.93
C VAL A 88 -11.94 -21.67 -51.02
N CYS A 89 -11.86 -23.00 -51.04
CA CYS A 89 -10.62 -23.73 -51.27
C CYS A 89 -10.19 -23.54 -52.73
N GLN A 90 -9.02 -22.95 -52.95
CA GLN A 90 -8.51 -22.59 -54.27
C GLN A 90 -7.76 -23.77 -54.93
N PRO A 91 -7.51 -23.74 -56.26
CA PRO A 91 -6.81 -24.81 -56.96
C PRO A 91 -5.37 -25.07 -56.50
N ASP A 92 -4.76 -24.14 -55.77
CA ASP A 92 -3.44 -24.29 -55.14
C ASP A 92 -3.52 -24.91 -53.73
N ASN A 93 -4.69 -25.45 -53.36
CA ASN A 93 -4.99 -26.04 -52.06
C ASN A 93 -4.83 -25.05 -50.89
N THR A 94 -4.99 -23.75 -51.16
CA THR A 94 -5.04 -22.73 -50.12
C THR A 94 -6.45 -22.14 -49.98
N TRP A 95 -6.80 -21.68 -48.78
CA TRP A 95 -8.06 -20.97 -48.57
C TRP A 95 -7.97 -19.55 -49.10
N GLN A 96 -9.02 -19.13 -49.81
CA GLN A 96 -9.14 -17.74 -50.23
C GLN A 96 -9.02 -16.80 -49.01
N PRO A 97 -8.12 -15.78 -49.05
CA PRO A 97 -7.89 -14.91 -47.91
C PRO A 97 -9.16 -14.23 -47.42
N LEU A 98 -9.39 -14.33 -46.11
CA LEU A 98 -10.55 -13.79 -45.41
C LEU A 98 -10.08 -13.03 -44.15
N GLN A 99 -10.71 -11.89 -43.88
CA GLN A 99 -10.43 -11.04 -42.72
C GLN A 99 -11.58 -11.11 -41.70
N GLU A 100 -11.37 -10.57 -40.50
CA GLU A 100 -12.44 -10.40 -39.51
C GLU A 100 -13.58 -9.55 -40.08
N ALA A 101 -14.79 -10.10 -40.07
CA ALA A 101 -16.00 -9.46 -40.60
C ALA A 101 -17.06 -9.17 -39.53
N CYS A 102 -16.76 -9.48 -38.26
CA CYS A 102 -17.60 -9.18 -37.12
C CYS A 102 -16.85 -8.32 -36.08
N THR A 103 -17.59 -7.45 -35.39
CA THR A 103 -17.09 -6.62 -34.29
C THR A 103 -17.91 -6.91 -33.03
N ARG A 104 -17.38 -6.54 -31.86
CA ARG A 104 -18.08 -6.72 -30.58
C ARG A 104 -19.40 -5.95 -30.58
N LYS A 105 -20.44 -6.57 -30.04
CA LYS A 105 -21.68 -5.86 -29.68
C LYS A 105 -21.40 -4.89 -28.55
N LEU A 106 -22.23 -3.87 -28.45
CA LEU A 106 -22.19 -2.89 -27.36
C LEU A 106 -23.30 -3.21 -26.36
N CYS A 107 -22.97 -3.22 -25.08
CA CYS A 107 -23.96 -3.14 -24.02
C CYS A 107 -24.68 -1.79 -24.06
N PRO A 108 -25.86 -1.67 -23.42
CA PRO A 108 -26.56 -0.40 -23.32
C PRO A 108 -25.62 0.72 -22.87
N PRO A 109 -25.62 1.88 -23.56
CA PRO A 109 -24.73 2.97 -23.22
C PRO A 109 -25.02 3.43 -21.80
N LEU A 110 -23.99 3.52 -20.98
CA LEU A 110 -24.11 4.08 -19.64
C LEU A 110 -23.70 5.55 -19.70
N GLY A 111 -24.54 6.40 -19.11
CA GLY A 111 -24.20 7.79 -18.85
C GLY A 111 -23.50 7.95 -17.51
N ASP A 112 -22.79 9.05 -17.34
CA ASP A 112 -22.28 9.45 -16.03
C ASP A 112 -23.46 9.59 -15.05
N PRO A 113 -23.36 8.99 -13.84
CA PRO A 113 -24.38 9.18 -12.83
C PRO A 113 -24.33 10.64 -12.35
N VAL A 114 -25.47 11.16 -11.90
CA VAL A 114 -25.52 12.51 -11.32
C VAL A 114 -24.60 12.54 -10.08
N ASN A 115 -23.64 13.47 -10.07
CA ASN A 115 -22.59 13.57 -9.03
C ASN A 115 -21.65 12.35 -8.97
N GLY A 116 -21.35 11.76 -10.10
CA GLY A 116 -20.28 10.79 -10.24
C GLY A 116 -19.83 10.68 -11.69
N GLN A 117 -19.10 9.61 -11.97
CA GLN A 117 -18.54 9.33 -13.28
C GLN A 117 -18.46 7.81 -13.50
N VAL A 118 -18.52 7.40 -14.76
CA VAL A 118 -18.27 6.01 -15.17
C VAL A 118 -17.05 5.95 -16.08
N ASN A 119 -16.11 5.07 -15.73
CA ASN A 119 -14.90 4.81 -16.52
C ASN A 119 -14.97 3.40 -17.11
N GLY A 120 -14.57 3.24 -18.37
CA GLY A 120 -14.51 1.94 -19.03
C GLY A 120 -14.97 1.99 -20.48
N SER A 121 -15.28 0.82 -21.03
CA SER A 121 -15.87 0.71 -22.36
C SER A 121 -17.24 0.02 -22.30
N PHE A 122 -17.98 0.08 -23.40
CA PHE A 122 -19.32 -0.54 -23.51
C PHE A 122 -19.30 -1.81 -24.36
N GLN A 123 -18.12 -2.34 -24.70
CA GLN A 123 -17.98 -3.46 -25.62
C GLN A 123 -18.16 -4.80 -24.88
N PHE A 124 -18.68 -5.80 -25.57
CA PHE A 124 -18.77 -7.15 -25.03
C PHE A 124 -17.44 -7.64 -24.40
N GLY A 125 -17.52 -8.14 -23.17
CA GLY A 125 -16.40 -8.59 -22.35
C GLY A 125 -15.63 -7.46 -21.66
N SER A 126 -16.09 -6.21 -21.70
CA SER A 126 -15.47 -5.12 -20.95
C SER A 126 -16.09 -4.88 -19.59
N VAL A 127 -15.38 -4.11 -18.77
CA VAL A 127 -15.76 -3.74 -17.41
C VAL A 127 -15.96 -2.22 -17.35
N ALA A 128 -17.06 -1.79 -16.73
CA ALA A 128 -17.32 -0.40 -16.38
C ALA A 128 -17.20 -0.21 -14.87
N HIS A 129 -16.57 0.89 -14.46
CA HIS A 129 -16.34 1.23 -13.06
C HIS A 129 -16.92 2.61 -12.73
N TYR A 130 -17.78 2.63 -11.73
CA TYR A 130 -18.46 3.82 -11.23
C TYR A 130 -17.76 4.37 -9.99
N SER A 131 -17.69 5.70 -9.94
CA SER A 131 -17.22 6.43 -8.76
C SER A 131 -18.08 7.67 -8.54
N CYS A 132 -18.36 7.99 -7.28
CA CYS A 132 -19.07 9.21 -6.92
C CYS A 132 -18.10 10.35 -6.66
N ASN A 133 -18.56 11.57 -6.89
CA ASN A 133 -17.84 12.79 -6.57
C ASN A 133 -17.70 12.94 -5.05
N GLU A 134 -16.77 13.79 -4.63
CA GLU A 134 -16.59 14.10 -3.21
C GLU A 134 -17.89 14.62 -2.57
N GLY A 135 -18.20 14.13 -1.37
CA GLY A 135 -19.47 14.42 -0.68
C GLY A 135 -20.64 13.52 -1.08
N TYR A 136 -20.41 12.50 -1.92
CA TYR A 136 -21.42 11.54 -2.34
C TYR A 136 -20.96 10.10 -2.08
N GLN A 137 -21.91 9.24 -1.74
CA GLN A 137 -21.72 7.80 -1.54
C GLN A 137 -22.34 7.02 -2.68
N LEU A 138 -21.65 5.97 -3.13
CA LEU A 138 -22.13 5.05 -4.16
C LEU A 138 -23.11 4.04 -3.56
N ILE A 139 -24.30 3.97 -4.15
CA ILE A 139 -25.36 3.02 -3.80
C ILE A 139 -25.51 2.01 -4.95
N GLY A 140 -25.21 0.74 -4.68
CA GLY A 140 -25.18 -0.33 -5.67
C GLY A 140 -23.77 -0.91 -5.87
N GLN A 141 -23.58 -1.67 -6.96
CA GLN A 141 -22.26 -2.22 -7.31
C GLN A 141 -21.47 -1.22 -8.13
N ALA A 142 -20.23 -0.94 -7.72
CA ALA A 142 -19.36 -0.01 -8.43
C ALA A 142 -18.81 -0.57 -9.76
N THR A 143 -18.92 -1.88 -10.00
CA THR A 143 -18.30 -2.52 -11.16
C THR A 143 -19.32 -3.37 -11.89
N LEU A 144 -19.45 -3.12 -13.19
CA LEU A 144 -20.39 -3.79 -14.09
C LEU A 144 -19.60 -4.51 -15.20
N HIS A 145 -20.09 -5.69 -15.61
CA HIS A 145 -19.51 -6.51 -16.67
C HIS A 145 -20.47 -6.60 -17.86
N CYS A 146 -19.96 -6.37 -19.07
CA CYS A 146 -20.75 -6.45 -20.29
C CYS A 146 -20.74 -7.89 -20.83
N ASP A 147 -21.76 -8.66 -20.47
CA ASP A 147 -21.83 -10.10 -20.69
C ASP A 147 -22.94 -10.52 -21.66
N LEU A 148 -22.98 -11.81 -21.98
CA LEU A 148 -24.03 -12.39 -22.82
C LEU A 148 -25.37 -12.39 -22.06
N SER A 149 -26.42 -11.95 -22.75
CA SER A 149 -27.79 -11.97 -22.26
C SER A 149 -28.72 -12.68 -23.25
N GLU A 150 -29.96 -12.96 -22.85
CA GLU A 150 -30.95 -13.65 -23.71
C GLU A 150 -31.11 -12.97 -25.08
N ASN A 151 -31.06 -11.63 -25.11
CA ASN A 151 -31.27 -10.83 -26.32
C ASN A 151 -29.96 -10.27 -26.93
N GLY A 152 -28.79 -10.76 -26.51
CA GLY A 152 -27.51 -10.35 -27.07
C GLY A 152 -26.45 -10.11 -26.00
N VAL A 153 -26.20 -8.84 -25.68
CA VAL A 153 -25.27 -8.43 -24.62
C VAL A 153 -25.92 -7.39 -23.73
N ALA A 154 -25.68 -7.49 -22.42
CA ALA A 154 -26.18 -6.55 -21.42
C ALA A 154 -25.22 -6.47 -20.24
N TRP A 155 -25.41 -5.44 -19.41
CA TRP A 155 -24.71 -5.35 -18.14
C TRP A 155 -25.26 -6.41 -17.18
N ASP A 156 -24.36 -7.04 -16.43
CA ASP A 156 -24.65 -8.07 -15.42
C ASP A 156 -25.51 -7.56 -14.26
N VAL A 157 -25.37 -6.29 -13.91
CA VAL A 157 -26.14 -5.62 -12.86
C VAL A 157 -26.59 -4.22 -13.30
N ASP A 158 -27.60 -3.70 -12.61
CA ASP A 158 -28.10 -2.35 -12.85
C ASP A 158 -27.06 -1.28 -12.45
N PRO A 159 -26.98 -0.15 -13.17
CA PRO A 159 -26.07 0.95 -12.84
C PRO A 159 -26.32 1.50 -11.43
N PRO A 160 -25.27 1.77 -10.63
CA PRO A 160 -25.41 2.39 -9.33
C PRO A 160 -25.73 3.88 -9.44
N HIS A 161 -26.17 4.49 -8.34
CA HIS A 161 -26.37 5.94 -8.23
C HIS A 161 -25.60 6.53 -7.05
N CYS A 162 -25.39 7.85 -7.09
CA CYS A 162 -24.67 8.59 -6.08
C CYS A 162 -25.63 9.39 -5.21
N GLU A 163 -25.60 9.14 -3.90
CA GLU A 163 -26.40 9.88 -2.92
C GLU A 163 -25.53 10.83 -2.11
N ARG A 164 -26.09 11.97 -1.71
CA ARG A 164 -25.36 12.94 -0.87
C ARG A 164 -25.06 12.33 0.49
N ILE A 165 -23.83 12.51 0.94
CA ILE A 165 -23.44 12.17 2.30
C ILE A 165 -24.01 13.20 3.25
N LEU A 166 -24.80 12.71 4.20
CA LEU A 166 -25.43 13.53 5.23
C LEU A 166 -25.17 12.93 6.61
N CYS A 167 -24.93 13.79 7.59
CA CYS A 167 -24.83 13.41 8.99
C CYS A 167 -26.00 13.96 9.79
N GLN A 168 -26.57 13.10 10.63
CA GLN A 168 -27.43 13.55 11.72
C GLN A 168 -26.65 14.40 12.74
N PRO A 169 -27.35 15.25 13.52
CA PRO A 169 -26.69 16.11 14.50
C PRO A 169 -25.88 15.28 15.48
N PRO A 170 -24.63 15.65 15.78
CA PRO A 170 -23.80 14.88 16.70
C PRO A 170 -24.38 14.95 18.11
N GLY A 171 -23.99 13.99 18.96
CA GLY A 171 -24.55 13.85 20.31
C GLY A 171 -24.45 15.13 21.15
N GLN A 172 -25.53 15.47 21.86
CA GLN A 172 -25.50 16.56 22.83
C GLN A 172 -24.75 16.13 24.09
N ILE A 173 -23.90 17.02 24.60
CA ILE A 173 -23.05 16.70 25.75
C ILE A 173 -23.47 17.55 26.97
N PRO A 174 -23.49 16.98 28.19
CA PRO A 174 -23.75 17.75 29.40
C PRO A 174 -22.74 18.88 29.56
N ASN A 175 -23.19 20.05 30.01
CA ASN A 175 -22.36 21.25 30.19
C ASN A 175 -21.61 21.73 28.93
N GLY A 176 -21.94 21.23 27.73
CA GLY A 176 -21.40 21.73 26.47
C GLY A 176 -22.46 22.41 25.60
N ILE A 177 -21.97 23.16 24.63
CA ILE A 177 -22.72 23.78 23.54
C ILE A 177 -21.97 23.58 22.23
N THR A 178 -22.70 23.59 21.12
CA THR A 178 -22.15 23.54 19.77
C THR A 178 -22.29 24.90 19.08
N ASN A 179 -21.45 25.17 18.08
CA ASN A 179 -21.55 26.36 17.23
C ASN A 179 -22.76 26.34 16.27
N SER A 180 -23.42 25.19 16.11
CA SER A 180 -24.51 24.98 15.15
C SER A 180 -25.49 23.93 15.68
N GLN A 181 -26.77 24.07 15.33
CA GLN A 181 -27.88 23.17 15.71
C GLN A 181 -28.76 22.84 14.50
N LYS A 182 -28.14 22.46 13.38
CA LYS A 182 -28.89 22.04 12.18
C LYS A 182 -29.51 20.66 12.43
N GLU A 183 -30.59 20.35 11.73
CA GLU A 183 -31.19 19.01 11.71
C GLU A 183 -30.37 18.01 10.87
N THR A 184 -29.53 18.50 9.95
CA THR A 184 -28.67 17.69 9.10
C THR A 184 -27.43 18.48 8.71
N TYR A 185 -26.31 17.78 8.59
CA TYR A 185 -25.02 18.33 8.19
C TYR A 185 -24.55 17.68 6.89
N GLU A 186 -24.00 18.50 5.99
CA GLU A 186 -23.41 18.01 4.74
C GLU A 186 -21.98 17.50 4.97
N TYR A 187 -21.47 16.71 4.02
CA TYR A 187 -20.08 16.24 4.05
C TYR A 187 -19.09 17.39 4.23
N SER A 188 -18.06 17.16 5.05
CA SER A 188 -17.04 18.13 5.46
C SER A 188 -17.55 19.32 6.29
N GLU A 189 -18.83 19.39 6.65
CA GLU A 189 -19.29 20.37 7.63
C GLU A 189 -18.73 20.06 9.03
N VAL A 190 -18.47 21.12 9.79
CA VAL A 190 -17.78 21.06 11.08
C VAL A 190 -18.68 21.54 12.20
N VAL A 191 -18.78 20.73 13.25
CA VAL A 191 -19.39 21.09 14.54
C VAL A 191 -18.29 21.26 15.57
N ILE A 192 -18.28 22.42 16.22
CA ILE A 192 -17.30 22.77 17.25
C ILE A 192 -18.00 22.80 18.61
N TYR A 193 -17.47 22.04 19.56
CA TYR A 193 -17.95 21.97 20.93
C TYR A 193 -17.22 22.97 21.82
N THR A 194 -17.97 23.60 22.73
CA THR A 194 -17.44 24.48 23.77
C THR A 194 -18.13 24.17 25.09
N CYS A 195 -17.40 24.20 26.20
CA CYS A 195 -18.02 24.04 27.50
C CYS A 195 -18.73 25.32 27.93
N LYS A 196 -19.92 25.18 28.49
CA LYS A 196 -20.67 26.26 29.15
C LYS A 196 -19.83 26.82 30.32
N PRO A 197 -20.07 28.07 30.74
CA PRO A 197 -19.53 28.56 32.01
C PRO A 197 -19.97 27.68 33.17
N SER A 198 -19.06 27.40 34.11
CA SER A 198 -19.36 26.64 35.32
C SER A 198 -20.06 27.52 36.35
N SER A 199 -21.03 26.97 37.06
CA SER A 199 -21.65 27.61 38.23
C SER A 199 -20.87 27.33 39.53
N GLY A 200 -19.90 26.42 39.49
CA GLY A 200 -19.05 26.07 40.62
C GLY A 200 -17.74 26.87 40.68
N PRO A 201 -16.89 26.60 41.67
CA PRO A 201 -15.59 27.28 41.83
C PRO A 201 -14.59 26.92 40.72
N ASP A 202 -14.79 25.79 40.06
CA ASP A 202 -13.89 25.24 39.05
C ASP A 202 -14.54 25.27 37.67
N LYS A 203 -13.76 25.60 36.64
CA LYS A 203 -14.23 25.63 35.25
C LYS A 203 -14.40 24.21 34.69
N TYR A 204 -15.33 24.05 33.75
CA TYR A 204 -15.37 22.84 32.94
C TYR A 204 -14.19 22.83 31.96
N SER A 205 -13.61 21.64 31.79
CA SER A 205 -12.59 21.34 30.80
C SER A 205 -13.21 20.47 29.70
N LEU A 206 -12.87 20.78 28.45
CA LEU A 206 -13.26 19.95 27.30
C LEU A 206 -12.24 18.83 27.14
N VAL A 207 -12.68 17.59 27.34
CA VAL A 207 -11.87 16.37 27.24
C VAL A 207 -12.29 15.61 25.99
N GLY A 208 -11.39 15.54 25.01
CA GLY A 208 -11.62 14.93 23.69
C GLY A 208 -11.28 15.88 22.56
N GLU A 209 -11.77 15.57 21.35
CA GLU A 209 -11.67 16.44 20.17
C GLU A 209 -12.76 17.52 20.23
N ASP A 210 -12.38 18.79 20.08
CA ASP A 210 -13.31 19.92 20.12
C ASP A 210 -14.05 20.12 18.79
N LYS A 211 -13.62 19.44 17.72
CA LYS A 211 -14.19 19.56 16.37
C LYS A 211 -14.55 18.20 15.80
N LEU A 212 -15.81 18.07 15.36
CA LEU A 212 -16.31 16.91 14.66
C LEU A 212 -16.61 17.31 13.21
N ILE A 213 -16.16 16.50 12.26
CA ILE A 213 -16.34 16.71 10.81
C ILE A 213 -17.25 15.59 10.26
N CYS A 214 -18.28 15.94 9.48
CA CYS A 214 -19.10 14.94 8.81
C CYS A 214 -18.28 14.27 7.71
N SER A 215 -17.91 13.01 7.92
CA SER A 215 -16.93 12.28 7.11
C SER A 215 -17.53 11.17 6.26
N GLY A 216 -18.76 10.77 6.54
CA GLY A 216 -19.48 9.70 5.85
C GLY A 216 -20.94 9.71 6.25
N GLN A 217 -21.76 8.84 5.64
CA GLN A 217 -23.20 8.80 5.90
C GLN A 217 -23.48 8.49 7.38
N ASN A 218 -23.96 9.50 8.13
CA ASN A 218 -24.11 9.46 9.58
C ASN A 218 -22.81 9.11 10.36
N VAL A 219 -21.65 9.44 9.80
CA VAL A 219 -20.34 9.17 10.42
C VAL A 219 -19.59 10.48 10.66
N TRP A 220 -19.33 10.77 11.93
CA TRP A 220 -18.49 11.87 12.38
C TRP A 220 -17.03 11.42 12.54
N SER A 221 -16.09 12.35 12.37
CA SER A 221 -14.65 12.08 12.46
C SER A 221 -14.15 11.57 13.82
N SER A 222 -14.92 11.81 14.88
CA SER A 222 -14.63 11.38 16.26
C SER A 222 -15.95 11.31 17.05
N ASP A 223 -15.92 10.66 18.21
CA ASP A 223 -16.99 10.74 19.20
C ASP A 223 -17.07 12.14 19.84
N PRO A 224 -18.26 12.58 20.31
CA PRO A 224 -18.42 13.85 21.02
C PRO A 224 -17.54 13.94 22.28
N PRO A 225 -16.95 15.11 22.59
CA PRO A 225 -16.10 15.29 23.77
C PRO A 225 -16.91 15.38 25.07
N GLU A 226 -16.23 15.34 26.22
CA GLU A 226 -16.85 15.55 27.51
C GLU A 226 -16.55 16.95 28.08
N CYS A 227 -17.55 17.63 28.63
CA CYS A 227 -17.37 18.84 29.42
C CYS A 227 -17.53 18.54 30.92
N LYS A 228 -16.40 18.35 31.61
CA LYS A 228 -16.36 18.00 33.03
C LYS A 228 -15.31 18.80 33.79
N VAL A 229 -15.45 18.86 35.12
CA VAL A 229 -14.43 19.47 35.96
C VAL A 229 -13.22 18.54 35.99
N VAL A 230 -12.09 19.03 35.50
CA VAL A 230 -10.78 18.38 35.64
C VAL A 230 -9.91 19.33 36.45
N LYS A 231 -9.48 18.88 37.63
CA LYS A 231 -8.67 19.66 38.54
C LYS A 231 -7.62 18.79 39.21
N CYS A 232 -6.38 18.92 38.78
CA CYS A 232 -5.27 18.21 39.37
C CYS A 232 -4.87 18.84 40.71
N LYS A 233 -4.39 17.99 41.63
CA LYS A 233 -3.83 18.44 42.91
C LYS A 233 -2.59 19.30 42.68
N TYR A 234 -2.20 20.10 43.67
CA TYR A 234 -0.97 20.88 43.59
C TYR A 234 0.23 19.95 43.33
N PRO A 235 1.03 20.18 42.26
CA PRO A 235 1.98 19.20 41.73
C PRO A 235 3.31 19.10 42.48
N VAL A 236 3.58 19.95 43.45
CA VAL A 236 4.90 20.03 44.10
C VAL A 236 5.05 18.92 45.16
N PRO A 237 5.96 17.94 44.97
CA PRO A 237 6.25 16.94 45.98
C PRO A 237 7.05 17.54 47.16
N PRO A 238 7.21 16.82 48.28
CA PRO A 238 8.11 17.22 49.36
C PRO A 238 9.51 17.52 48.84
N ASP A 239 10.11 18.61 49.34
CA ASP A 239 11.42 19.14 48.90
C ASP A 239 11.52 19.50 47.40
N GLY A 240 10.39 19.53 46.70
CA GLY A 240 10.25 19.97 45.32
C GLY A 240 9.99 21.47 45.18
N GLU A 241 10.05 21.92 43.93
CA GLU A 241 9.70 23.28 43.50
C GLU A 241 9.14 23.31 42.07
N LEU A 242 8.35 24.34 41.75
CA LEU A 242 7.92 24.61 40.38
C LEU A 242 8.99 25.40 39.65
N LEU A 243 9.42 24.88 38.51
CA LEU A 243 10.35 25.54 37.59
C LEU A 243 9.60 26.30 36.48
N SER A 244 8.42 25.83 36.09
CA SER A 244 7.55 26.51 35.12
C SER A 244 6.08 26.08 35.29
N GLY A 245 5.16 26.83 34.68
CA GLY A 245 3.73 26.57 34.83
C GLY A 245 3.21 26.98 36.20
N TYR A 246 3.63 28.15 36.69
CA TYR A 246 3.20 28.66 37.99
C TYR A 246 1.68 28.91 38.02
N GLY A 247 1.03 28.46 39.08
CA GLY A 247 -0.41 28.59 39.25
C GLY A 247 -0.88 28.04 40.58
N THR A 248 -2.11 28.41 40.97
CA THR A 248 -2.78 27.90 42.18
C THR A 248 -3.81 26.81 41.86
N GLN A 249 -4.22 26.71 40.59
CA GLN A 249 -5.17 25.73 40.09
C GLN A 249 -4.68 25.17 38.76
N PHE A 250 -4.83 23.86 38.56
CA PHE A 250 -4.34 23.14 37.39
C PHE A 250 -5.46 22.31 36.79
N HIS A 251 -5.77 22.58 35.53
CA HIS A 251 -6.86 21.99 34.77
C HIS A 251 -6.32 21.13 33.64
N TYR A 252 -7.22 20.46 32.91
CA TYR A 252 -6.86 19.55 31.83
C TYR A 252 -5.84 20.15 30.85
N ARG A 253 -4.81 19.37 30.51
CA ARG A 253 -3.67 19.74 29.64
C ARG A 253 -2.76 20.86 30.15
N ASP A 254 -2.96 21.35 31.37
CA ASP A 254 -1.95 22.22 31.99
C ASP A 254 -0.64 21.45 32.19
N VAL A 255 0.47 22.10 31.84
CA VAL A 255 1.81 21.51 31.88
C VAL A 255 2.66 22.25 32.90
N VAL A 256 3.32 21.50 33.77
CA VAL A 256 4.26 22.05 34.75
C VAL A 256 5.60 21.34 34.66
N GLN A 257 6.66 22.06 35.02
CA GLN A 257 7.99 21.47 35.21
C GLN A 257 8.39 21.56 36.67
N LEU A 258 8.90 20.46 37.19
CA LEU A 258 9.26 20.28 38.59
C LEU A 258 10.77 20.19 38.76
N GLY A 259 11.24 20.72 39.87
CA GLY A 259 12.63 20.65 40.32
C GLY A 259 12.68 20.23 41.78
N CYS A 260 13.90 20.04 42.28
CA CYS A 260 14.15 19.79 43.69
C CYS A 260 14.99 20.91 44.27
N LYS A 261 14.72 21.25 45.53
CA LYS A 261 15.52 22.21 46.28
C LYS A 261 16.96 21.73 46.43
N THR A 262 17.85 22.67 46.74
CA THR A 262 19.27 22.40 46.96
C THR A 262 19.50 21.24 47.94
N GLY A 263 20.37 20.31 47.56
CA GLY A 263 20.66 19.11 48.36
C GLY A 263 19.80 17.89 48.04
N PHE A 264 18.91 17.99 47.04
CA PHE A 264 18.09 16.89 46.53
C PHE A 264 18.24 16.75 45.01
N TYR A 265 18.09 15.52 44.50
CA TYR A 265 17.96 15.26 43.07
C TYR A 265 16.56 14.72 42.75
N LEU A 266 16.08 14.99 41.53
CA LEU A 266 14.76 14.59 41.06
C LEU A 266 14.78 13.16 40.53
N GLU A 267 13.94 12.29 41.09
CA GLU A 267 13.67 10.95 40.58
C GLU A 267 12.28 10.91 39.92
N GLY A 268 12.24 10.59 38.63
CA GLY A 268 11.00 10.55 37.84
C GLY A 268 11.00 11.56 36.69
N ASN A 269 9.82 11.89 36.17
CA ASN A 269 9.71 12.84 35.06
C ASN A 269 9.71 14.29 35.56
N LYS A 270 10.51 15.13 34.91
CA LYS A 270 10.57 16.56 35.18
C LYS A 270 9.31 17.31 34.74
N THR A 271 8.67 16.87 33.67
CA THR A 271 7.50 17.52 33.06
C THR A 271 6.28 16.62 33.23
N VAL A 272 5.21 17.18 33.78
CA VAL A 272 3.95 16.46 33.98
C VAL A 272 2.79 17.28 33.43
N VAL A 273 1.75 16.59 32.96
CA VAL A 273 0.56 17.18 32.36
C VAL A 273 -0.66 16.76 33.17
N CYS A 274 -1.60 17.67 33.40
CA CYS A 274 -2.84 17.34 34.08
C CYS A 274 -3.74 16.53 33.13
N GLY A 275 -3.89 15.24 33.42
CA GLY A 275 -4.65 14.28 32.63
C GLY A 275 -6.16 14.42 32.79
N ALA A 276 -6.90 13.71 31.92
CA ALA A 276 -8.36 13.75 31.87
C ALA A 276 -9.04 13.27 33.17
N ASN A 277 -8.33 12.46 33.96
CA ASN A 277 -8.83 11.86 35.19
C ASN A 277 -8.47 12.67 36.45
N SER A 278 -8.11 13.95 36.30
CA SER A 278 -7.63 14.80 37.41
C SER A 278 -6.36 14.27 38.12
N ALA A 279 -5.57 13.48 37.41
CA ALA A 279 -4.29 12.97 37.84
C ALA A 279 -3.17 13.55 36.98
N TRP A 280 -1.98 13.70 37.56
CA TRP A 280 -0.79 14.11 36.80
C TRP A 280 -0.24 12.93 36.02
N GLU A 281 0.09 13.18 34.76
CA GLU A 281 0.59 12.19 33.82
C GLU A 281 1.91 12.67 33.19
N PRO A 282 3.02 11.92 33.33
CA PRO A 282 3.17 10.75 34.21
C PRO A 282 3.06 11.12 35.70
N GLU A 283 3.08 10.11 36.58
CA GLU A 283 3.02 10.33 38.03
C GLU A 283 4.10 11.32 38.52
N LEU A 284 3.78 12.05 39.60
CA LEU A 284 4.65 13.08 40.14
C LEU A 284 6.01 12.51 40.59
N PRO A 285 7.13 13.20 40.29
CA PRO A 285 8.46 12.78 40.69
C PRO A 285 8.68 12.91 42.21
N ARG A 286 9.78 12.34 42.70
CA ARG A 286 10.22 12.42 44.10
C ARG A 286 11.57 13.13 44.19
N CYS A 287 11.75 13.91 45.25
CA CYS A 287 13.04 14.52 45.55
C CYS A 287 13.79 13.67 46.57
N ILE A 288 14.97 13.19 46.20
CA ILE A 288 15.80 12.32 47.04
C ILE A 288 17.03 13.09 47.51
N ARG A 289 17.33 13.01 48.81
CA ARG A 289 18.49 13.68 49.39
C ARG A 289 19.78 13.16 48.77
N VAL A 290 20.67 14.08 48.43
CA VAL A 290 22.03 13.74 48.02
C VAL A 290 22.80 13.29 49.28
N PRO A 291 23.45 12.12 49.28
CA PRO A 291 24.30 11.70 50.39
C PRO A 291 25.39 12.74 50.64
N ALA A 292 25.55 13.17 51.88
CA ALA A 292 26.68 14.02 52.25
C ALA A 292 27.98 13.26 51.93
N PRO A 293 29.01 13.90 51.35
CA PRO A 293 30.32 13.28 51.27
C PRO A 293 30.74 12.85 52.69
N PRO A 294 31.32 11.64 52.87
CA PRO A 294 31.75 11.20 54.18
C PRO A 294 32.68 12.25 54.76
N SER A 295 32.33 12.77 55.94
CA SER A 295 33.15 13.72 56.68
C SER A 295 34.46 13.03 57.04
N THR A 296 35.52 13.28 56.27
CA THR A 296 36.89 13.01 56.70
C THR A 296 37.25 14.02 57.77
N LYS A 297 36.80 13.78 59.00
CA LYS A 297 37.49 14.29 60.19
C LYS A 297 38.88 13.62 60.18
N PRO A 298 39.99 14.38 60.22
CA PRO A 298 41.32 13.79 60.16
C PRO A 298 41.54 12.92 61.41
N PRO A 299 41.96 11.65 61.27
CA PRO A 299 42.45 10.90 62.42
C PRO A 299 43.78 11.52 62.87
N VAL A 300 43.85 11.85 64.16
CA VAL A 300 45.10 12.15 64.87
C VAL A 300 46.06 11.00 64.58
N SER A 301 47.14 11.28 63.85
CA SER A 301 48.17 10.32 63.49
C SER A 301 49.27 10.38 64.53
N THR A 302 49.33 9.36 65.39
CA THR A 302 50.53 9.04 66.14
C THR A 302 51.57 8.52 65.17
N VAL A 303 52.74 9.14 65.25
CA VAL A 303 53.96 8.87 64.48
C VAL A 303 54.34 7.38 64.51
N SER A 304 54.58 6.80 63.33
CA SER A 304 55.69 5.86 63.11
C SER A 304 56.01 5.77 61.61
N VAL A 305 57.31 5.91 61.32
CA VAL A 305 58.03 5.92 60.04
C VAL A 305 59.10 4.81 60.17
N PRO A 306 59.75 4.26 59.12
CA PRO A 306 59.46 4.16 57.67
C PRO A 306 59.46 2.68 57.19
N THR A 307 59.21 2.43 55.89
CA THR A 307 60.21 1.77 55.00
C THR A 307 59.85 2.01 53.53
N THR A 308 60.87 2.42 52.78
CA THR A 308 60.90 2.85 51.39
C THR A 308 60.94 1.65 50.44
N THR A 309 60.15 1.68 49.37
CA THR A 309 60.57 1.13 48.06
C THR A 309 59.93 1.96 46.95
N ALA A 310 60.79 2.52 46.11
CA ALA A 310 60.46 3.32 44.94
C ALA A 310 60.05 2.41 43.77
N VAL A 311 58.99 2.79 43.06
CA VAL A 311 58.77 2.44 41.65
C VAL A 311 58.26 3.69 40.92
N THR A 312 58.85 3.92 39.76
CA THR A 312 58.77 5.05 38.82
C THR A 312 57.38 5.29 38.19
N PRO A 313 57.15 6.50 37.62
CA PRO A 313 55.89 6.85 36.96
C PRO A 313 55.85 6.37 35.50
N GLN A 314 54.67 5.94 35.04
CA GLN A 314 54.38 5.81 33.61
C GLN A 314 53.18 6.68 33.23
N ASP A 315 53.46 7.57 32.28
CA ASP A 315 52.58 8.54 31.67
C ASP A 315 51.42 7.93 30.86
N THR A 316 50.32 8.66 30.92
CA THR A 316 49.26 8.88 29.92
C THR A 316 49.37 8.17 28.55
N LEU A 317 48.30 7.47 28.13
CA LEU A 317 47.74 7.62 26.77
C LEU A 317 46.35 6.95 26.66
N GLY A 318 45.30 7.75 26.44
CA GLY A 318 43.93 7.24 26.29
C GLY A 318 43.00 8.14 25.49
N GLY A 319 43.54 8.91 24.55
CA GLY A 319 42.78 9.76 23.63
C GLY A 319 42.96 9.30 22.18
N GLY A 320 42.49 8.09 21.84
CA GLY A 320 42.69 7.52 20.51
C GLY A 320 41.53 6.71 19.93
N VAL A 321 40.50 6.40 20.72
CA VAL A 321 39.42 5.49 20.24
C VAL A 321 38.18 6.24 19.75
N ILE A 322 37.94 7.46 20.24
CA ILE A 322 36.73 8.22 19.89
C ILE A 322 36.85 8.89 18.50
N ALA A 323 38.05 9.33 18.10
CA ALA A 323 38.26 9.94 16.78
C ALA A 323 38.12 8.95 15.62
N VAL A 324 38.49 7.69 15.82
CA VAL A 324 38.38 6.63 14.80
C VAL A 324 36.91 6.25 14.58
N ILE A 325 36.10 6.16 15.65
CA ILE A 325 34.67 5.84 15.55
C ILE A 325 33.89 6.97 14.85
N VAL A 326 34.21 8.24 15.14
CA VAL A 326 33.55 9.38 14.48
C VAL A 326 33.88 9.42 12.98
N LEU A 327 35.12 9.11 12.59
CA LEU A 327 35.51 9.04 11.17
C LEU A 327 34.81 7.91 10.40
N PHE A 328 34.63 6.74 11.02
CA PHE A 328 33.90 5.63 10.39
C PHE A 328 32.40 5.92 10.22
N VAL A 329 31.77 6.59 11.20
CA VAL A 329 30.35 6.97 11.11
C VAL A 329 30.12 8.04 10.03
N VAL A 330 30.99 9.04 9.93
CA VAL A 330 30.89 10.07 8.89
C VAL A 330 31.11 9.50 7.49
N ALA A 331 32.06 8.57 7.33
CA ALA A 331 32.28 7.86 6.07
C ALA A 331 31.06 6.99 5.68
N ALA A 332 30.45 6.28 6.64
CA ALA A 332 29.26 5.46 6.37
C ALA A 332 28.06 6.31 5.95
N ILE A 333 27.84 7.47 6.59
CA ILE A 333 26.76 8.40 6.21
C ILE A 333 27.00 8.95 4.80
N ALA A 334 28.25 9.29 4.44
CA ALA A 334 28.57 9.78 3.09
C ALA A 334 28.31 8.72 2.00
N VAL A 335 28.62 7.45 2.26
CA VAL A 335 28.31 6.34 1.34
C VAL A 335 26.80 6.15 1.17
N ILE A 336 26.02 6.21 2.26
CA ILE A 336 24.56 6.08 2.21
C ILE A 336 23.94 7.23 1.41
N VAL A 337 24.37 8.47 1.64
CA VAL A 337 23.88 9.64 0.88
C VAL A 337 24.23 9.52 -0.60
N GLY A 338 25.44 9.03 -0.93
CA GLY A 338 25.85 8.77 -2.31
C GLY A 338 24.97 7.73 -3.02
N ILE A 339 24.65 6.63 -2.34
CA ILE A 339 23.76 5.58 -2.87
C ILE A 339 22.33 6.12 -3.06
N CYS A 340 21.81 6.89 -2.10
CA CYS A 340 20.49 7.50 -2.21
C CYS A 340 20.39 8.48 -3.39
N LEU A 341 21.40 9.33 -3.59
CA LEU A 341 21.45 10.25 -4.72
C LEU A 341 21.58 9.52 -6.07
N TYR A 342 22.34 8.42 -6.11
CA TYR A 342 22.45 7.57 -7.29
C TYR A 342 21.10 6.91 -7.65
N CYS A 343 20.39 6.35 -6.66
CA CYS A 343 19.06 5.76 -6.84
C CYS A 343 18.02 6.82 -7.28
N TYR A 344 18.07 8.02 -6.70
CA TYR A 344 17.19 9.12 -7.09
C TYR A 344 17.42 9.54 -8.55
N LYS A 345 18.68 9.66 -8.97
CA LYS A 345 19.03 10.05 -10.35
C LYS A 345 18.66 8.95 -11.36
N LYS A 346 18.77 7.68 -10.98
CA LYS A 346 18.36 6.53 -11.81
C LYS A 346 16.84 6.44 -11.99
N ASN A 347 16.06 6.76 -10.96
CA ASN A 347 14.60 6.79 -11.07
C ASN A 347 14.10 7.97 -11.91
N LYS A 348 14.75 9.14 -11.82
CA LYS A 348 14.37 10.30 -12.63
C LYS A 348 14.61 10.09 -14.14
N GLY A 349 15.62 9.30 -14.51
CA GLY A 349 15.88 8.93 -15.91
C GLY A 349 14.90 7.91 -16.51
N LYS A 350 13.95 7.37 -15.74
CA LYS A 350 12.98 6.36 -16.20
C LYS A 350 11.57 6.92 -16.41
N THR A 351 11.32 8.17 -16.00
CA THR A 351 10.03 8.87 -16.15
C THR A 351 9.96 9.83 -17.35
N ASP A 352 11.08 10.12 -18.01
CA ASP A 352 11.14 11.06 -19.16
C ASP A 352 11.22 10.32 -20.52
N GLY A 353 10.78 9.07 -20.58
CA GLY A 353 10.89 8.21 -21.76
C GLY A 353 9.69 7.29 -21.95
N VAL A 354 8.47 7.86 -21.96
CA VAL A 354 7.27 7.35 -22.64
C VAL A 354 6.47 8.54 -23.13
#